data_AF-A0A9W4IE62-F1
#
_entry.id   AF-A0A9W4IE62-F1
#
_cell.length_a   1.000
_cell.length_b   1.000
_cell.length_c   1.000
_cell.angle_alpha   90.00
_cell.angle_beta   90.00
_cell.angle_gamma   90.00
#
_symmetry.space_group_name_H-M   'P 1'
#
loop_
_entity.id
_entity.type
_entity.pdbx_description
1 polymer ?
#
loop_
_entity_poly.entity_id
_entity_poly.type
_entity_poly.pdbx_seq_one_letter_code
_entity_poly.pdbx_strand_id
1 'polypeptide(L)'
;MIGDVLLDYHYIASSGASTSKFNLSYLFKMIFTPILALAFAAIAPLVNAYPITGDGVKCRSGPGTSHSIVKSYEKGADVSITCQTDGTDIFGNNIWDKTADGCYVSDYYIKTGSSSYVTKKCNDNGSGGGSNGSLPGLTATQSKHAKAIINEAKSESLGRQGCLAGIATALVESNIYIYANKKVPASLDYPHDKVGSDYDSVGIFQQRAVYYPNIAANMDAAKSAAQFFSKMKGISGWKSMEVGKLCQKVQDSAYPTRYAERFPEAKQICATGGL
;
A
#
# COMPACT_ATOMS: atom_id res chain seq x y z
N MET A 1 1.76 -76.21 22.20
CA MET A 1 1.14 -75.37 23.23
C MET A 1 0.08 -74.56 22.48
N ILE A 2 -1.14 -75.06 22.28
CA ILE A 2 -2.28 -75.11 23.23
C ILE A 2 -2.52 -73.70 23.81
N GLY A 3 -3.66 -73.02 23.72
CA GLY A 3 -5.03 -73.26 23.23
C GLY A 3 -5.76 -71.89 23.29
N ASP A 4 -6.71 -71.62 22.39
CA ASP A 4 -8.17 -71.60 22.63
C ASP A 4 -8.72 -70.39 23.39
N VAL A 5 -9.64 -69.63 22.74
CA VAL A 5 -10.97 -69.22 23.29
C VAL A 5 -11.95 -68.90 22.12
N LEU A 6 -12.86 -69.86 21.85
CA LEU A 6 -14.34 -69.81 21.61
C LEU A 6 -14.95 -68.74 20.66
N LEU A 7 -15.52 -69.12 19.48
CA LEU A 7 -16.93 -69.53 19.17
C LEU A 7 -17.98 -68.42 19.43
N ASP A 8 -18.81 -67.99 18.46
CA ASP A 8 -19.92 -68.78 17.92
C ASP A 8 -20.37 -68.42 16.48
N TYR A 9 -20.76 -69.46 15.75
CA TYR A 9 -21.54 -69.45 14.50
C TYR A 9 -23.03 -69.36 14.86
N HIS A 10 -23.89 -68.74 14.02
CA HIS A 10 -25.21 -69.30 13.72
C HIS A 10 -25.73 -68.83 12.34
N TYR A 11 -26.19 -69.81 11.58
CA TYR A 11 -26.64 -69.80 10.20
C TYR A 11 -28.12 -70.14 10.21
N ILE A 12 -29.01 -69.35 9.58
CA ILE A 12 -30.28 -69.87 9.00
C ILE A 12 -30.71 -69.03 7.80
N ALA A 13 -30.80 -69.67 6.63
CA ALA A 13 -31.54 -69.21 5.47
C ALA A 13 -33.02 -69.62 5.59
N SER A 14 -33.96 -68.76 5.16
CA SER A 14 -35.34 -69.16 4.90
C SER A 14 -35.93 -68.38 3.73
N SER A 15 -36.36 -69.16 2.75
CA SER A 15 -37.09 -68.85 1.52
C SER A 15 -38.51 -68.31 1.75
N GLY A 16 -39.02 -67.45 0.86
CA GLY A 16 -40.44 -67.14 0.81
C GLY A 16 -40.80 -66.18 -0.31
N ALA A 17 -41.42 -66.71 -1.37
CA ALA A 17 -41.88 -65.98 -2.54
C ALA A 17 -43.23 -65.26 -2.32
N SER A 18 -43.49 -64.29 -3.20
CA SER A 18 -44.77 -64.07 -3.90
C SER A 18 -45.65 -62.87 -3.50
N THR A 19 -45.94 -62.11 -4.56
CA THR A 19 -47.13 -61.30 -4.88
C THR A 19 -47.24 -59.83 -4.49
N SER A 20 -47.36 -59.04 -5.57
CA SER A 20 -48.35 -57.98 -5.84
C SER A 20 -48.16 -56.56 -5.31
N LYS A 21 -47.91 -55.71 -6.32
CA LYS A 21 -48.54 -54.40 -6.62
C LYS A 21 -48.13 -53.21 -5.75
N PHE A 22 -47.50 -52.21 -6.36
CA PHE A 22 -48.13 -50.91 -6.66
C PHE A 22 -47.34 -50.21 -7.77
N ASN A 23 -48.06 -49.78 -8.83
CA ASN A 23 -47.53 -48.97 -9.91
C ASN A 23 -47.24 -47.55 -9.41
N LEU A 24 -46.08 -46.98 -9.77
CA LEU A 24 -45.97 -45.55 -9.99
C LEU A 24 -44.93 -45.26 -11.08
N SER A 25 -45.46 -45.07 -12.28
CA SER A 25 -45.06 -44.15 -13.36
C SER A 25 -43.68 -43.47 -13.31
N TYR A 26 -43.08 -43.36 -14.51
CA TYR A 26 -41.92 -42.57 -14.94
C TYR A 26 -40.55 -43.28 -14.92
N LEU A 27 -40.34 -44.18 -15.88
CA LEU A 27 -38.99 -44.48 -16.38
C LEU A 27 -38.64 -43.50 -17.52
N PHE A 28 -38.30 -42.26 -17.15
CA PHE A 28 -37.68 -41.31 -18.07
C PHE A 28 -36.18 -41.65 -18.14
N LYS A 29 -35.68 -41.92 -19.35
CA LYS A 29 -34.27 -42.19 -19.69
C LYS A 29 -33.32 -41.24 -18.95
N MET A 30 -32.56 -41.75 -17.98
CA MET A 30 -31.38 -41.03 -17.49
C MET A 30 -30.22 -41.28 -18.45
N ILE A 31 -30.04 -40.32 -19.34
CA ILE A 31 -28.86 -40.15 -20.17
C ILE A 31 -27.67 -39.93 -19.23
N PHE A 32 -26.70 -40.84 -19.28
CA PHE A 32 -25.44 -40.73 -18.57
C PHE A 32 -24.56 -39.68 -19.29
N THR A 33 -24.75 -38.41 -18.94
CA THR A 33 -23.83 -37.33 -19.35
C THR A 33 -22.71 -37.24 -18.33
N PRO A 34 -21.42 -37.34 -18.72
CA PRO A 34 -20.33 -37.11 -17.79
C PRO A 34 -20.27 -35.61 -17.46
N ILE A 35 -20.57 -35.27 -16.20
CA ILE A 35 -20.34 -33.92 -15.68
C ILE A 35 -18.83 -33.73 -15.59
N LEU A 36 -18.26 -33.00 -16.55
CA LEU A 36 -16.92 -32.46 -16.44
C LEU A 36 -16.93 -31.43 -15.32
N ALA A 37 -16.52 -31.84 -14.11
CA ALA A 37 -16.32 -30.93 -13.00
C ALA A 37 -15.13 -30.01 -13.32
N LEU A 38 -15.41 -28.82 -13.86
CA LEU A 38 -14.46 -27.72 -13.87
C LEU A 38 -14.17 -27.35 -12.41
N ALA A 39 -13.04 -27.83 -11.89
CA ALA A 39 -12.48 -27.34 -10.65
C ALA A 39 -12.07 -25.87 -10.88
N PHE A 40 -12.95 -24.93 -10.51
CA PHE A 40 -12.55 -23.57 -10.28
C PHE A 40 -11.60 -23.57 -9.08
N ALA A 41 -10.30 -23.49 -9.33
CA ALA A 41 -9.35 -23.11 -8.30
C ALA A 41 -9.71 -21.68 -7.89
N ALA A 42 -10.34 -21.51 -6.72
CA ALA A 42 -10.53 -20.21 -6.14
C ALA A 42 -9.14 -19.63 -5.85
N ILE A 43 -8.72 -18.64 -6.63
CA ILE A 43 -7.56 -17.83 -6.32
C ILE A 43 -7.96 -16.98 -5.12
N ALA A 44 -7.71 -17.49 -3.91
CA ALA A 44 -7.81 -16.66 -2.73
C ALA A 44 -6.78 -15.53 -2.86
N PRO A 45 -7.18 -14.25 -2.73
CA PRO A 45 -6.20 -13.18 -2.65
C PRO A 45 -5.24 -13.50 -1.51
N LEU A 46 -3.94 -13.28 -1.73
CA LEU A 46 -2.94 -13.23 -0.66
C LEU A 46 -3.32 -12.05 0.24
N VAL A 47 -4.20 -12.28 1.21
CA VAL A 47 -4.45 -11.36 2.30
C VAL A 47 -3.31 -11.55 3.29
N ASN A 48 -2.61 -10.47 3.60
CA ASN A 48 -1.69 -10.46 4.74
C ASN A 48 -2.52 -10.74 6.00
N ALA A 49 -2.41 -11.98 6.47
CA ALA A 49 -3.00 -12.45 7.71
C ALA A 49 -1.99 -12.23 8.84
N TYR A 50 -2.47 -11.66 9.94
CA TYR A 50 -1.65 -11.37 11.11
C TYR A 50 -2.20 -12.14 12.32
N PRO A 51 -1.37 -12.89 13.06
CA PRO A 51 -1.86 -13.70 14.16
C PRO A 51 -2.09 -12.84 15.41
N ILE A 52 -3.17 -13.15 16.12
CA ILE A 52 -3.50 -12.59 17.44
C ILE A 52 -2.54 -13.15 18.49
N THR A 53 -1.99 -12.30 19.35
CA THR A 53 -0.96 -12.68 20.34
C THR A 53 -1.50 -12.89 21.76
N GLY A 54 -2.65 -12.29 22.08
CA GLY A 54 -3.32 -12.40 23.38
C GLY A 54 -4.48 -13.41 23.39
N ASP A 55 -4.86 -13.87 24.57
CA ASP A 55 -6.01 -14.78 24.75
C ASP A 55 -7.33 -13.99 24.85
N GLY A 56 -8.37 -14.42 24.13
CA GLY A 56 -9.70 -13.81 24.17
C GLY A 56 -9.76 -12.32 23.84
N VAL A 57 -8.93 -11.82 22.90
CA VAL A 57 -8.78 -10.41 22.52
C VAL A 57 -10.09 -9.84 21.98
N LYS A 58 -10.49 -8.65 22.45
CA LYS A 58 -11.77 -8.03 22.10
C LYS A 58 -11.67 -7.19 20.84
N CYS A 59 -12.51 -7.52 19.86
CA CYS A 59 -12.76 -6.70 18.68
C CYS A 59 -13.95 -5.80 18.94
N ARG A 60 -13.79 -4.49 18.78
CA ARG A 60 -14.75 -3.46 19.23
C ARG A 60 -15.34 -2.67 18.07
N SER A 61 -16.47 -2.00 18.30
CA SER A 61 -17.17 -1.21 17.28
C SER A 61 -16.44 0.07 16.87
N GLY A 62 -15.41 0.48 17.62
CA GLY A 62 -14.54 1.62 17.30
C GLY A 62 -13.17 1.51 17.99
N PRO A 63 -12.24 2.42 17.68
CA PRO A 63 -10.83 2.34 18.10
C PRO A 63 -10.63 2.79 19.55
N GLY A 64 -11.17 2.03 20.49
CA GLY A 64 -11.05 2.34 21.91
C GLY A 64 -11.76 1.35 22.82
N THR A 65 -11.33 1.29 24.08
CA THR A 65 -11.86 0.33 25.07
C THR A 65 -13.28 0.63 25.54
N SER A 66 -13.75 1.87 25.34
CA SER A 66 -15.11 2.30 25.64
C SER A 66 -16.14 1.84 24.60
N HIS A 67 -15.70 1.41 23.41
CA HIS A 67 -16.59 0.91 22.36
C HIS A 67 -17.12 -0.50 22.69
N SER A 68 -18.35 -0.76 22.25
CA SER A 68 -19.01 -2.06 22.44
C SER A 68 -18.20 -3.19 21.79
N ILE A 69 -18.21 -4.37 22.43
CA ILE A 69 -17.54 -5.57 21.92
C ILE A 69 -18.41 -6.15 20.80
N VAL A 70 -17.82 -6.34 19.62
CA VAL A 70 -18.46 -6.96 18.46
C VAL A 70 -18.19 -8.47 18.46
N LYS A 71 -16.94 -8.87 18.72
CA LYS A 71 -16.52 -10.27 18.84
C LYS A 71 -15.24 -10.43 19.67
N SER A 72 -14.85 -11.67 19.96
CA SER A 72 -13.54 -11.99 20.53
C SER A 72 -12.74 -12.88 19.57
N TYR A 73 -11.42 -12.71 19.56
CA TYR A 73 -10.48 -13.59 18.88
C TYR A 73 -9.67 -14.38 19.89
N GLU A 74 -9.40 -15.64 19.57
CA GLU A 74 -8.49 -16.47 20.34
C GLU A 74 -7.04 -16.27 19.87
N LYS A 75 -6.10 -16.61 20.74
CA LYS A 75 -4.67 -16.55 20.42
C LYS A 75 -4.34 -17.42 19.22
N GLY A 76 -3.52 -16.89 18.31
CA GLY A 76 -3.15 -17.54 17.06
C GLY A 76 -4.19 -17.45 15.95
N ALA A 77 -5.37 -16.85 16.21
CA ALA A 77 -6.31 -16.56 15.14
C ALA A 77 -5.71 -15.54 14.17
N ASP A 78 -5.83 -15.82 12.88
CA ASP A 78 -5.38 -14.93 11.82
C ASP A 78 -6.43 -13.85 11.52
N VAL A 79 -6.01 -12.59 11.50
CA VAL A 79 -6.86 -11.44 11.14
C VAL A 79 -6.29 -10.68 9.96
N SER A 80 -7.16 -10.25 9.05
CA SER A 80 -6.79 -9.35 7.95
C SER A 80 -7.09 -7.91 8.34
N ILE A 81 -6.11 -7.03 8.22
CA ILE A 81 -6.24 -5.61 8.57
C ILE A 81 -6.63 -4.81 7.32
N THR A 82 -7.75 -4.09 7.40
CA THR A 82 -8.29 -3.27 6.30
C THR A 82 -7.79 -1.83 6.32
N CYS A 83 -7.59 -1.28 7.51
CA CYS A 83 -7.01 0.04 7.75
C CYS A 83 -6.61 0.16 9.23
N GLN A 84 -5.85 1.19 9.56
CA GLN A 84 -5.43 1.51 10.92
C GLN A 84 -5.87 2.91 11.33
N THR A 85 -6.00 3.17 12.62
CA THR A 85 -6.33 4.50 13.13
C THR A 85 -5.78 4.69 14.53
N ASP A 86 -5.64 5.94 14.94
CA ASP A 86 -5.33 6.26 16.31
C ASP A 86 -6.59 6.01 17.17
N GLY A 87 -6.37 5.58 18.41
CA GLY A 87 -7.43 5.25 19.36
C GLY A 87 -6.95 5.34 20.81
N THR A 88 -7.70 4.71 21.73
CA THR A 88 -7.29 4.64 23.14
C THR A 88 -5.93 3.96 23.27
N ASP A 89 -5.04 4.54 24.07
CA ASP A 89 -3.73 3.95 24.36
C ASP A 89 -3.88 2.65 25.17
N ILE A 90 -3.22 1.60 24.69
CA ILE A 90 -3.11 0.30 25.34
C ILE A 90 -1.63 0.01 25.52
N PHE A 91 -1.13 0.17 26.75
CA PHE A 91 0.26 -0.08 27.12
C PHE A 91 1.29 0.68 26.24
N GLY A 92 1.00 1.93 25.88
CA GLY A 92 1.86 2.75 25.03
C GLY A 92 1.67 2.52 23.52
N ASN A 93 0.70 1.71 23.11
CA ASN A 93 0.28 1.55 21.71
C ASN A 93 -1.11 2.16 21.52
N ASN A 94 -1.18 3.21 20.72
CA ASN A 94 -2.42 3.91 20.38
C ASN A 94 -2.95 3.56 18.98
N ILE A 95 -2.37 2.56 18.31
CA ILE A 95 -2.79 2.11 16.97
C ILE A 95 -3.87 1.05 17.12
N TRP A 96 -4.93 1.21 16.33
CA TRP A 96 -6.05 0.28 16.25
C TRP A 96 -6.25 -0.20 14.82
N ASP A 97 -6.29 -1.51 14.65
CA ASP A 97 -6.50 -2.23 13.40
C ASP A 97 -7.98 -2.48 13.16
N LYS A 98 -8.53 -1.95 12.06
CA LYS A 98 -9.84 -2.38 11.58
C LYS A 98 -9.70 -3.69 10.84
N THR A 99 -10.25 -4.77 11.38
CA THR A 99 -10.19 -6.09 10.73
C THR A 99 -11.21 -6.20 9.60
N ALA A 100 -11.04 -7.22 8.75
CA ALA A 100 -12.03 -7.57 7.72
C ALA A 100 -13.41 -7.97 8.29
N ASP A 101 -13.46 -8.34 9.58
CA ASP A 101 -14.72 -8.57 10.31
C ASP A 101 -15.45 -7.27 10.68
N GLY A 102 -14.92 -6.11 10.27
CA GLY A 102 -15.58 -4.80 10.43
C GLY A 102 -15.48 -4.19 11.82
N CYS A 103 -14.61 -4.73 12.68
CA CYS A 103 -14.39 -4.25 14.05
C CYS A 103 -12.91 -3.91 14.29
N TYR A 104 -12.60 -3.28 15.42
CA TYR A 104 -11.28 -2.73 15.74
C TYR A 104 -10.60 -3.51 16.87
N VAL A 105 -9.34 -3.84 16.68
CA VAL A 105 -8.47 -4.48 17.68
C VAL A 105 -7.25 -3.58 17.89
N SER A 106 -6.76 -3.46 19.13
CA SER A 106 -5.50 -2.74 19.36
C SER A 106 -4.33 -3.51 18.73
N ASP A 107 -3.48 -2.79 17.98
CA ASP A 107 -2.30 -3.35 17.30
C ASP A 107 -1.33 -4.03 18.28
N TYR A 108 -1.36 -3.63 19.57
CA TYR A 108 -0.65 -4.33 20.66
C TYR A 108 -0.90 -5.85 20.68
N TYR A 109 -2.09 -6.30 20.28
CA TYR A 109 -2.49 -7.71 20.31
C TYR A 109 -2.41 -8.41 18.95
N ILE A 110 -1.91 -7.75 17.90
CA ILE A 110 -1.77 -8.32 16.56
C ILE A 110 -0.29 -8.30 16.19
N LYS A 111 0.27 -9.45 15.75
CA LYS A 111 1.67 -9.52 15.35
C LYS A 111 1.88 -8.92 13.95
N THR A 112 1.82 -7.60 13.86
CA THR A 112 2.03 -6.84 12.61
C THR A 112 3.51 -6.69 12.25
N GLY A 113 4.41 -6.87 13.23
CA GLY A 113 5.86 -6.78 13.05
C GLY A 113 6.39 -5.34 13.01
N SER A 114 5.59 -4.36 13.43
CA SER A 114 5.90 -2.93 13.40
C SER A 114 5.36 -2.24 14.66
N SER A 115 5.99 -1.15 15.09
CA SER A 115 5.46 -0.23 16.12
C SER A 115 4.76 1.00 15.50
N SER A 116 4.48 0.92 14.20
CA SER A 116 3.90 1.96 13.36
C SER A 116 2.91 1.36 12.39
N TYR A 117 2.12 2.20 11.74
CA TYR A 117 1.09 1.80 10.79
C TYR A 117 1.64 0.85 9.71
N VAL A 118 1.08 -0.36 9.61
CA VAL A 118 1.35 -1.36 8.58
C VAL A 118 0.41 -1.25 7.38
N THR A 119 -0.66 -0.45 7.46
CA THR A 119 -1.59 -0.19 6.35
C THR A 119 -2.10 1.28 6.36
N LYS A 120 -3.00 1.61 5.42
CA LYS A 120 -3.61 2.94 5.27
C LYS A 120 -4.40 3.37 6.51
N LYS A 121 -4.63 4.68 6.71
CA LYS A 121 -5.49 5.13 7.80
C LYS A 121 -6.98 4.91 7.47
N CYS A 122 -7.81 4.64 8.48
CA CYS A 122 -9.23 4.33 8.29
C CYS A 122 -10.09 5.48 7.78
N ASN A 123 -9.59 6.72 7.86
CA ASN A 123 -10.29 7.91 7.38
C ASN A 123 -9.78 8.38 6.00
N ASP A 124 -8.86 7.64 5.37
CA ASP A 124 -8.42 7.90 4.01
C ASP A 124 -9.42 7.25 3.03
N ASN A 125 -10.50 7.95 2.72
CA ASN A 125 -11.49 7.51 1.73
C ASN A 125 -10.89 7.51 0.31
N GLY A 126 -10.33 6.35 -0.06
CA GLY A 126 -10.39 5.78 -1.42
C GLY A 126 -9.42 6.30 -2.47
N SER A 127 -8.35 5.54 -2.73
CA SER A 127 -8.03 5.00 -4.06
C SER A 127 -6.83 4.05 -3.98
N GLY A 128 -6.91 2.93 -4.71
CA GLY A 128 -6.01 1.80 -4.58
C GLY A 128 -4.54 2.08 -4.93
N GLY A 129 -3.68 1.28 -4.29
CA GLY A 129 -2.33 0.96 -4.77
C GLY A 129 -1.23 1.97 -4.44
N GLY A 130 -0.45 1.71 -3.38
CA GLY A 130 0.86 2.35 -3.20
C GLY A 130 1.35 2.46 -1.76
N SER A 131 1.77 1.32 -1.18
CA SER A 131 2.76 1.16 -0.10
C SER A 131 3.10 2.39 0.78
N ASN A 132 2.64 2.38 2.03
CA ASN A 132 3.17 3.23 3.12
C ASN A 132 4.58 2.81 3.61
N GLY A 133 5.32 2.05 2.80
CA GLY A 133 6.76 1.82 3.01
C GLY A 133 7.59 2.96 2.46
N SER A 134 8.82 3.10 2.97
CA SER A 134 9.84 3.91 2.31
C SER A 134 10.03 3.42 0.87
N LEU A 135 10.21 4.35 -0.07
CA LEU A 135 10.60 4.01 -1.43
C LEU A 135 12.07 3.54 -1.42
N PRO A 136 12.49 2.70 -2.39
CA PRO A 136 13.84 2.15 -2.42
C PRO A 136 14.91 3.24 -2.34
N GLY A 137 15.89 3.06 -1.47
CA GLY A 137 17.00 4.00 -1.29
C GLY A 137 16.66 5.29 -0.53
N LEU A 138 15.39 5.51 -0.13
CA LEU A 138 14.95 6.72 0.53
C LEU A 138 14.60 6.51 2.00
N THR A 139 14.84 7.54 2.83
CA THR A 139 14.28 7.63 4.18
C THR A 139 12.76 7.83 4.15
N ALA A 140 12.08 7.74 5.30
CA ALA A 140 10.64 8.00 5.39
C ALA A 140 10.28 9.43 4.94
N THR A 141 11.05 10.44 5.36
CA THR A 141 10.87 11.84 4.96
C THR A 141 11.03 12.01 3.45
N GLN A 142 12.14 11.54 2.88
CA GLN A 142 12.36 11.60 1.44
C GLN A 142 11.28 10.83 0.67
N SER A 143 10.83 9.69 1.18
CA SER A 143 9.76 8.90 0.58
C SER A 143 8.42 9.64 0.56
N LYS A 144 8.10 10.38 1.62
CA LYS A 144 6.90 11.24 1.68
C LYS A 144 6.95 12.31 0.57
N HIS A 145 8.09 12.99 0.42
CA HIS A 145 8.26 14.01 -0.61
C HIS A 145 8.30 13.43 -2.03
N ALA A 146 8.98 12.30 -2.23
CA ALA A 146 9.01 11.59 -3.50
C ALA A 146 7.61 11.13 -3.92
N LYS A 147 6.80 10.60 -2.99
CA LYS A 147 5.39 10.26 -3.25
C LYS A 147 4.57 11.49 -3.65
N ALA A 148 4.83 12.66 -3.07
CA ALA A 148 4.17 13.89 -3.48
C ALA A 148 4.50 14.25 -4.95
N ILE A 149 5.77 14.16 -5.35
CA ILE A 149 6.20 14.37 -6.76
C ILE A 149 5.55 13.35 -7.69
N ILE A 150 5.54 12.06 -7.31
CA ILE A 150 4.95 10.97 -8.11
C ILE A 150 3.44 11.17 -8.27
N ASN A 151 2.75 11.52 -7.20
CA ASN A 151 1.31 11.76 -7.22
C ASN A 151 0.96 12.98 -8.08
N GLU A 152 1.78 14.03 -8.07
CA GLU A 152 1.62 15.17 -8.99
C GLU A 152 1.87 14.75 -10.45
N ALA A 153 2.89 13.94 -10.71
CA ALA A 153 3.12 13.41 -12.07
C ALA A 153 1.93 12.54 -12.57
N LYS A 154 1.27 11.81 -11.66
CA LYS A 154 0.05 11.04 -11.95
C LYS A 154 -1.15 11.95 -12.18
N SER A 155 -1.38 12.94 -11.31
CA SER A 155 -2.53 13.87 -11.43
C SER A 155 -2.49 14.63 -12.75
N GLU A 156 -1.29 14.98 -13.20
CA GLU A 156 -1.06 15.65 -14.48
C GLU A 156 -0.94 14.69 -15.69
N SER A 157 -1.08 13.38 -15.48
CA SER A 157 -0.98 12.34 -16.53
C SER A 157 0.34 12.39 -17.33
N LEU A 158 1.45 12.70 -16.65
CA LEU A 158 2.77 12.85 -17.29
C LEU A 158 3.46 11.50 -17.55
N GLY A 159 2.91 10.42 -16.98
CA GLY A 159 3.43 9.07 -17.10
C GLY A 159 4.83 8.90 -16.52
N ARG A 160 5.49 7.81 -16.91
CA ARG A 160 6.83 7.46 -16.44
C ARG A 160 7.85 8.56 -16.71
N GLN A 161 7.78 9.21 -17.88
CA GLN A 161 8.71 10.26 -18.27
C GLN A 161 8.70 11.45 -17.30
N GLY A 162 7.51 11.96 -16.94
CA GLY A 162 7.39 13.05 -15.98
C GLY A 162 7.88 12.66 -14.59
N CYS A 163 7.56 11.45 -14.13
CA CYS A 163 8.08 10.94 -12.87
C CYS A 163 9.61 10.89 -12.85
N LEU A 164 10.22 10.32 -13.90
CA LEU A 164 11.67 10.22 -14.00
C LEU A 164 12.34 11.59 -13.98
N ALA A 165 11.80 12.56 -14.72
CA ALA A 165 12.32 13.93 -14.70
C ALA A 165 12.21 14.57 -13.30
N GLY A 166 11.04 14.50 -12.67
CA GLY A 166 10.82 15.08 -11.34
C GLY A 166 11.69 14.44 -10.26
N ILE A 167 11.72 13.10 -10.18
CA ILE A 167 12.51 12.41 -9.16
C ILE A 167 14.02 12.57 -9.40
N ALA A 168 14.49 12.44 -10.64
CA ALA A 168 15.92 12.63 -10.94
C ALA A 168 16.38 14.05 -10.60
N THR A 169 15.57 15.07 -10.91
CA THR A 169 15.89 16.45 -10.51
C THR A 169 15.89 16.60 -8.99
N ALA A 170 14.85 16.16 -8.28
CA ALA A 170 14.79 16.29 -6.82
C ALA A 170 15.97 15.59 -6.09
N LEU A 171 16.43 14.43 -6.60
CA LEU A 171 17.60 13.72 -6.08
C LEU A 171 18.89 14.55 -6.22
N VAL A 172 19.05 15.25 -7.34
CA VAL A 172 20.24 16.08 -7.62
C VAL A 172 20.20 17.41 -6.86
N GLU A 173 19.05 18.09 -6.84
CA GLU A 173 18.94 19.45 -6.30
C GLU A 173 18.99 19.49 -4.77
N SER A 174 18.33 18.53 -4.11
CA SER A 174 18.15 18.57 -2.66
C SER A 174 18.31 17.22 -1.97
N ASN A 175 18.58 16.16 -2.72
CA ASN A 175 18.43 14.79 -2.24
C ASN A 175 17.02 14.53 -1.69
N ILE A 176 15.99 15.10 -2.32
CA ILE A 176 14.56 14.99 -1.95
C ILE A 176 14.27 15.52 -0.53
N TYR A 177 14.87 16.66 -0.17
CA TYR A 177 14.55 17.39 1.06
C TYR A 177 13.99 18.78 0.74
N ILE A 178 13.09 19.27 1.59
CA ILE A 178 12.60 20.65 1.51
C ILE A 178 13.58 21.57 2.24
N TYR A 179 14.25 22.44 1.49
CA TYR A 179 15.15 23.46 2.04
C TYR A 179 14.45 24.82 2.17
N ALA A 180 14.39 25.36 3.38
CA ALA A 180 14.20 26.79 3.57
C ALA A 180 15.52 27.53 3.35
N ASN A 181 15.48 28.85 3.19
CA ASN A 181 16.67 29.67 2.92
C ASN A 181 16.72 30.91 3.82
N LYS A 182 17.85 31.11 4.51
CA LYS A 182 18.06 32.26 5.42
C LYS A 182 17.96 33.62 4.70
N LYS A 183 18.25 33.67 3.40
CA LYS A 183 18.14 34.88 2.56
C LYS A 183 16.72 35.10 2.02
N VAL A 184 15.80 34.15 2.25
CA VAL A 184 14.37 34.25 1.92
C VAL A 184 13.56 34.04 3.20
N PRO A 185 13.45 35.05 4.09
CA PRO A 185 12.87 34.86 5.43
C PRO A 185 11.49 34.21 5.42
N ALA A 186 10.63 34.58 4.47
CA ALA A 186 9.30 33.98 4.31
C ALA A 186 9.32 32.44 4.14
N SER A 187 10.41 31.86 3.63
CA SER A 187 10.53 30.40 3.50
C SER A 187 10.67 29.68 4.85
N LEU A 188 11.16 30.36 5.89
CA LEU A 188 11.36 29.79 7.23
C LEU A 188 10.03 29.55 7.97
N ASP A 189 8.95 30.20 7.52
CA ASP A 189 7.61 30.07 8.09
C ASP A 189 6.86 28.82 7.61
N TYR A 190 7.41 28.10 6.61
CA TYR A 190 6.83 26.87 6.08
C TYR A 190 7.55 25.63 6.61
N PRO A 191 6.89 24.46 6.71
CA PRO A 191 7.54 23.20 7.07
C PRO A 191 8.73 22.90 6.15
N HIS A 192 9.88 22.55 6.74
CA HIS A 192 11.12 22.27 6.01
C HIS A 192 11.98 21.26 6.77
N ASP A 193 12.85 20.55 6.04
CA ASP A 193 13.75 19.56 6.62
C ASP A 193 15.14 20.14 6.91
N LYS A 194 15.53 21.14 6.12
CA LYS A 194 16.87 21.74 6.12
C LYS A 194 16.79 23.23 5.87
N VAL A 195 17.85 23.93 6.27
CA VAL A 195 18.01 25.37 6.03
C VAL A 195 19.31 25.61 5.27
N GLY A 196 19.22 26.25 4.11
CA GLY A 196 20.33 26.63 3.25
C GLY A 196 20.54 28.14 3.18
N SER A 197 21.46 28.55 2.30
CA SER A 197 21.78 29.96 2.04
C SER A 197 22.30 30.22 0.63
N ASP A 198 22.14 29.24 -0.28
CA ASP A 198 22.57 29.37 -1.67
C ASP A 198 21.61 30.30 -2.42
N TYR A 199 22.15 31.40 -2.95
CA TYR A 199 21.38 32.53 -3.51
C TYR A 199 20.06 32.78 -2.76
N ASP A 200 18.93 32.63 -3.45
CA ASP A 200 17.56 32.68 -2.95
C ASP A 200 16.80 31.39 -3.30
N SER A 201 17.51 30.27 -3.46
CA SER A 201 16.96 28.95 -3.79
C SER A 201 16.23 28.35 -2.60
N VAL A 202 15.02 27.85 -2.81
CA VAL A 202 14.18 27.20 -1.79
C VAL A 202 13.52 25.92 -2.33
N GLY A 203 13.02 25.08 -1.44
CA GLY A 203 12.22 23.92 -1.79
C GLY A 203 13.01 22.72 -2.32
N ILE A 204 12.28 21.73 -2.78
CA ILE A 204 12.81 20.42 -3.19
C ILE A 204 13.57 20.45 -4.51
N PHE A 205 13.24 21.40 -5.38
CA PHE A 205 13.89 21.62 -6.69
C PHE A 205 14.88 22.79 -6.67
N GLN A 206 15.21 23.34 -5.49
CA GLN A 206 16.06 24.52 -5.33
C GLN A 206 15.64 25.69 -6.24
N GLN A 207 14.33 25.96 -6.26
CA GLN A 207 13.72 27.01 -7.07
C GLN A 207 14.10 28.38 -6.51
N ARG A 208 14.79 29.19 -7.32
CA ARG A 208 15.16 30.56 -6.95
C ARG A 208 13.92 31.47 -6.82
N ALA A 209 13.73 32.06 -5.65
CA ALA A 209 12.59 32.91 -5.32
C ALA A 209 12.35 34.06 -6.33
N VAL A 210 13.41 34.62 -6.90
CA VAL A 210 13.33 35.69 -7.92
C VAL A 210 12.60 35.24 -9.19
N TYR A 211 12.67 33.95 -9.54
CA TYR A 211 12.00 33.38 -10.72
C TYR A 211 10.72 32.62 -10.36
N TYR A 212 10.58 32.22 -9.10
CA TYR A 212 9.43 31.50 -8.56
C TYR A 212 8.89 32.28 -7.34
N PRO A 213 8.10 33.34 -7.56
CA PRO A 213 7.71 34.26 -6.47
C PRO A 213 6.74 33.64 -5.45
N ASN A 214 6.10 32.51 -5.78
CA ASN A 214 5.19 31.82 -4.85
C ASN A 214 5.97 30.92 -3.88
N ILE A 215 6.50 31.52 -2.81
CA ILE A 215 7.31 30.80 -1.81
C ILE A 215 6.55 29.64 -1.16
N ALA A 216 5.24 29.80 -0.90
CA ALA A 216 4.41 28.73 -0.36
C ALA A 216 4.36 27.50 -1.29
N ALA A 217 4.29 27.72 -2.61
CA ALA A 217 4.34 26.64 -3.59
C ALA A 217 5.74 26.02 -3.69
N ASN A 218 6.81 26.82 -3.57
CA ASN A 218 8.17 26.30 -3.61
C ASN A 218 8.47 25.40 -2.39
N MET A 219 7.92 25.74 -1.22
CA MET A 219 8.12 25.00 0.03
C MET A 219 7.22 23.76 0.18
N ASP A 220 6.34 23.49 -0.78
CA ASP A 220 5.49 22.29 -0.81
C ASP A 220 5.95 21.35 -1.92
N ALA A 221 6.21 20.08 -1.61
CA ALA A 221 6.80 19.14 -2.56
C ALA A 221 5.94 18.91 -3.82
N ALA A 222 4.61 18.84 -3.69
CA ALA A 222 3.70 18.63 -4.81
C ALA A 222 3.58 19.91 -5.66
N LYS A 223 3.37 21.07 -5.03
CA LYS A 223 3.24 22.34 -5.75
C LYS A 223 4.55 22.76 -6.42
N SER A 224 5.69 22.51 -5.77
CA SER A 224 7.01 22.74 -6.36
C SER A 224 7.22 21.85 -7.60
N ALA A 225 6.74 20.60 -7.55
CA ALA A 225 6.73 19.68 -8.69
C ALA A 225 5.82 20.16 -9.83
N ALA A 226 4.61 20.64 -9.52
CA ALA A 226 3.70 21.21 -10.52
C ALA A 226 4.34 22.38 -11.28
N GLN A 227 5.08 23.26 -10.58
CA GLN A 227 5.82 24.35 -11.22
C GLN A 227 6.94 23.82 -12.14
N PHE A 228 7.68 22.80 -11.69
CA PHE A 228 8.69 22.12 -12.50
C PHE A 228 8.08 21.47 -13.75
N PHE A 229 6.99 20.71 -13.59
CA PHE A 229 6.29 20.04 -14.69
C PHE A 229 5.65 21.01 -15.67
N SER A 230 5.16 22.16 -15.21
CA SER A 230 4.69 23.24 -16.06
C SER A 230 5.79 23.70 -17.03
N LYS A 231 7.01 23.95 -16.52
CA LYS A 231 8.17 24.27 -17.37
C LYS A 231 8.57 23.11 -18.28
N MET A 232 8.61 21.88 -17.75
CA MET A 232 8.92 20.67 -18.52
C MET A 232 8.01 20.50 -19.73
N LYS A 233 6.70 20.69 -19.57
CA LYS A 233 5.71 20.57 -20.65
C LYS A 233 5.90 21.60 -21.75
N GLY A 234 6.50 22.76 -21.44
CA GLY A 234 6.84 23.80 -22.42
C GLY A 234 8.02 23.42 -23.34
N ILE A 235 8.76 22.35 -23.03
CA ILE A 235 9.90 21.90 -23.83
C ILE A 235 9.42 21.00 -24.97
N SER A 236 9.68 21.41 -26.21
CA SER A 236 9.38 20.58 -27.38
C SER A 236 10.10 19.22 -27.29
N GLY A 237 9.35 18.14 -27.51
CA GLY A 237 9.86 16.77 -27.45
C GLY A 237 10.10 16.20 -26.06
N TRP A 238 9.65 16.84 -24.97
CA TRP A 238 9.92 16.38 -23.60
C TRP A 238 9.54 14.92 -23.34
N LYS A 239 8.47 14.42 -23.96
CA LYS A 239 7.92 13.06 -23.75
C LYS A 239 8.91 11.93 -24.10
N SER A 240 9.83 12.18 -25.02
CA SER A 240 10.80 11.19 -25.51
C SER A 240 12.25 11.66 -25.38
N MET A 241 12.48 12.82 -24.75
CA MET A 241 13.81 13.36 -24.53
C MET A 241 14.56 12.50 -23.51
N GLU A 242 15.87 12.35 -23.70
CA GLU A 242 16.72 11.77 -22.65
C GLU A 242 16.52 12.56 -21.34
N VAL A 243 16.31 11.85 -20.23
CA VAL A 243 15.83 12.44 -18.98
C VAL A 243 16.83 13.43 -18.40
N GLY A 244 18.14 13.12 -18.43
CA GLY A 244 19.17 14.04 -17.97
C GLY A 244 19.17 15.36 -18.75
N LYS A 245 19.05 15.28 -20.07
CA LYS A 245 18.89 16.44 -20.97
C LYS A 245 17.59 17.21 -20.69
N LEU A 246 16.50 16.52 -20.40
CA LEU A 246 15.23 17.15 -20.05
C LEU A 246 15.34 17.91 -18.73
N CYS A 247 15.85 17.28 -17.68
CA CYS A 247 16.10 17.90 -16.37
C CYS A 247 16.99 19.14 -16.51
N GLN A 248 18.07 19.02 -17.28
CA GLN A 248 18.97 20.12 -17.59
C GLN A 248 18.23 21.31 -18.21
N LYS A 249 17.37 21.06 -19.20
CA LYS A 249 16.59 22.13 -19.86
C LYS A 249 15.57 22.78 -18.95
N VAL A 250 14.96 22.04 -18.03
CA VAL A 250 13.98 22.61 -17.09
C VAL A 250 14.66 23.52 -16.07
N GLN A 251 15.80 23.07 -15.54
CA GLN A 251 16.55 23.79 -14.51
C GLN A 251 17.52 24.84 -15.06
N ASP A 252 17.70 24.89 -16.39
CA ASP A 252 18.73 25.70 -17.06
C ASP A 252 20.15 25.46 -16.50
N SER A 253 20.44 24.18 -16.20
CA SER A 253 21.71 23.76 -15.60
C SER A 253 22.77 23.48 -16.68
N ALA A 254 24.06 23.66 -16.37
CA ALA A 254 25.14 23.33 -17.31
C ALA A 254 25.62 21.86 -17.23
N TYR A 255 25.07 21.04 -16.32
CA TYR A 255 25.64 19.73 -15.96
C TYR A 255 24.66 18.56 -16.11
N PRO A 256 24.41 18.06 -17.34
CA PRO A 256 23.46 16.98 -17.57
C PRO A 256 23.91 15.65 -16.95
N THR A 257 25.22 15.44 -16.78
CA THR A 257 25.81 14.22 -16.23
C THR A 257 25.33 13.91 -14.82
N ARG A 258 25.10 14.93 -13.97
CA ARG A 258 24.65 14.74 -12.58
C ARG A 258 23.27 14.09 -12.48
N TYR A 259 22.37 14.40 -13.41
CA TYR A 259 21.04 13.79 -13.45
C TYR A 259 21.08 12.36 -13.96
N ALA A 260 21.95 12.08 -14.94
CA ALA A 260 22.13 10.73 -15.49
C ALA A 260 22.63 9.74 -14.42
N GLU A 261 23.49 10.18 -13.50
CA GLU A 261 23.99 9.37 -12.38
C GLU A 261 22.87 8.90 -11.43
N ARG A 262 21.82 9.70 -11.23
CA ARG A 262 20.68 9.37 -10.34
C ARG A 262 19.54 8.66 -11.07
N PHE A 263 19.68 8.41 -12.37
CA PHE A 263 18.64 7.78 -13.17
C PHE A 263 18.27 6.34 -12.76
N PRO A 264 19.22 5.45 -12.37
CA PRO A 264 18.88 4.13 -11.86
C PRO A 264 17.98 4.19 -10.62
N GLU A 265 18.27 5.11 -9.70
CA GLU A 265 17.50 5.33 -8.47
C GLU A 265 16.10 5.87 -8.80
N ALA A 266 16.00 6.89 -9.66
CA ALA A 266 14.72 7.43 -10.10
C ALA A 266 13.83 6.37 -10.76
N LYS A 267 14.40 5.45 -11.55
CA LYS A 267 13.66 4.34 -12.17
C LYS A 267 13.01 3.41 -11.13
N GLN A 268 13.72 3.07 -10.05
CA GLN A 268 13.23 2.20 -9.00
C GLN A 268 12.15 2.89 -8.15
N ILE A 269 12.38 4.17 -7.82
CA ILE A 269 11.44 5.01 -7.06
C ILE A 269 10.12 5.15 -7.83
N CYS A 270 10.17 5.54 -9.11
CA CYS A 270 8.99 5.68 -9.94
C CYS A 270 8.24 4.35 -10.08
N ALA A 271 8.95 3.25 -10.39
CA ALA A 271 8.34 1.94 -10.54
C ALA A 271 7.60 1.50 -9.27
N THR A 272 8.22 1.66 -8.11
CA THR A 272 7.60 1.35 -6.81
C THR A 272 6.43 2.28 -6.50
N GLY A 273 6.53 3.54 -6.93
CA GLY A 273 5.46 4.52 -6.85
C GLY A 273 4.33 4.32 -7.87
N GLY A 274 4.41 3.31 -8.75
CA GLY A 274 3.37 2.97 -9.72
C GLY A 274 3.42 3.78 -11.03
N LEU A 275 4.61 4.21 -11.47
CA LEU A 275 4.90 4.83 -12.77
C LEU A 275 6.16 4.24 -13.42
#